data_AF-A0A936V104-F1
#
_entry.id   AF-A0A936V104-F1
#
_cell.length_a   1.000
_cell.length_b   1.000
_cell.length_c   1.000
_cell.angle_alpha   90.00
_cell.angle_beta   90.00
_cell.angle_gamma   90.00
#
_symmetry.space_group_name_H-M   'P 1'
#
loop_
_entity.id
_entity.type
_entity.pdbx_description
1 polymer ?
#
loop_
_entity_poly.entity_id
_entity_poly.type
_entity_poly.pdbx_seq_one_letter_code
_entity_poly.pdbx_strand_id
1 'polypeptide(L)' 'MAVATSPYEEWYNPKTKTQTGCDVIQSDKNRVDVICLATDLKFEDRQFDTVLATQVLEHVYDHHAMIRESYRC' A
#
# COMPACT_ATOMS: atom_id res chain seq x y z
N MET A 1 -7.48 -11.56 -9.01
CA MET A 1 -6.67 -10.91 -7.96
C MET A 1 -7.44 -9.68 -7.53
N ALA A 2 -7.71 -9.55 -6.23
CA ALA A 2 -8.59 -8.50 -5.72
C ALA A 2 -7.92 -7.15 -5.94
N VAL A 3 -8.64 -6.32 -6.67
CA VAL A 3 -8.21 -5.03 -7.17
C VAL A 3 -8.46 -4.02 -6.06
N ALA A 4 -7.43 -3.28 -5.59
CA ALA A 4 -7.48 -2.39 -4.43
C ALA A 4 -8.72 -1.50 -4.36
N THR A 5 -9.77 -2.04 -3.76
CA THR A 5 -10.73 -1.31 -2.94
C THR A 5 -10.10 -1.29 -1.57
N SER A 6 -9.93 -0.12 -0.96
CA SER A 6 -9.59 0.02 0.45
C SER A 6 -10.70 -0.61 1.29
N PRO A 7 -10.69 -1.93 1.56
CA PRO A 7 -11.89 -2.64 1.99
C PRO A 7 -12.17 -2.35 3.46
N TYR A 8 -11.14 -1.90 4.16
CA TYR A 8 -11.11 -1.56 5.57
C TYR A 8 -11.00 -0.04 5.78
N GLU A 9 -11.27 0.77 4.74
CA GLU A 9 -11.21 2.24 4.83
C GLU A 9 -12.04 2.75 6.00
N GLU A 10 -13.24 2.22 6.20
CA GLU A 10 -14.11 2.56 7.33
C GLU A 10 -13.44 2.35 8.71
N TRP A 11 -12.45 1.45 8.81
CA TRP A 11 -11.77 1.14 10.07
C TRP A 11 -10.61 2.09 10.37
N TYR A 12 -9.84 2.48 9.34
CA TYR A 12 -8.65 3.32 9.52
C TYR A 12 -8.91 4.79 9.21
N ASN A 13 -9.87 5.13 8.36
CA ASN A 13 -10.23 6.51 8.03
C ASN A 13 -10.48 7.39 9.27
N PRO A 14 -11.27 6.99 10.29
CA PRO A 14 -11.46 7.81 11.49
C PRO A 14 -10.21 7.96 12.37
N LYS A 15 -9.13 7.21 12.08
CA LYS A 15 -7.88 7.18 12.87
C LYS A 15 -6.69 7.81 12.15
N THR A 16 -6.86 8.23 10.90
CA THR A 16 -5.79 8.78 10.05
C THR A 16 -6.11 10.20 9.63
N LYS A 17 -5.09 11.04 9.45
CA LYS A 17 -5.26 12.41 8.92
C LYS A 17 -5.22 12.44 7.39
N THR A 18 -4.36 11.62 6.82
CA THR A 18 -4.13 11.47 5.38
C THR A 18 -3.87 10.00 5.09
N GLN A 19 -4.20 9.58 3.87
CA GLN A 19 -4.07 8.21 3.40
C GLN A 19 -3.53 8.25 1.97
N THR A 20 -2.71 7.27 1.61
CA THR A 20 -2.26 7.07 0.23
C THR A 20 -2.19 5.57 0.00
N GLY A 21 -2.94 5.08 -0.99
CA GLY A 21 -2.96 3.68 -1.40
C GLY A 21 -2.09 3.44 -2.63
N CYS A 22 -1.40 2.29 -2.65
CA CYS A 22 -0.68 1.84 -3.84
C CYS A 22 -0.98 0.38 -4.17
N ASP A 23 -0.93 0.05 -5.45
CA ASP A 23 -1.11 -1.30 -5.98
C ASP A 23 -0.33 -1.46 -7.29
N VAL A 24 -0.09 -2.69 -7.72
CA VAL A 24 0.63 -3.03 -8.95
C VAL A 24 -0.18 -2.74 -10.22
N ILE A 25 -1.52 -2.67 -10.10
CA ILE A 25 -2.46 -2.42 -11.18
C ILE A 25 -3.52 -1.43 -10.69
N GLN A 26 -4.02 -0.57 -11.58
CA GLN A 26 -5.11 0.35 -11.25
C GLN A 26 -6.40 -0.39 -10.92
N SER A 27 -7.19 0.17 -9.99
CA SER A 27 -8.50 -0.39 -9.68
C SER A 27 -9.57 -0.12 -10.70
N ASP A 28 -10.55 -1.03 -10.77
CA ASP A 28 -11.76 -0.90 -11.59
C ASP A 28 -12.52 0.40 -11.29
N LYS A 29 -12.34 0.92 -10.07
CA LYS A 29 -12.92 2.19 -9.59
C LYS A 29 -11.96 3.38 -9.62
N ASN A 30 -10.76 3.24 -10.20
CA ASN A 30 -9.71 4.26 -10.23
C ASN A 30 -9.37 4.86 -8.85
N ARG A 31 -9.20 4.02 -7.85
CA ARG A 31 -8.94 4.40 -6.45
C ARG A 31 -7.49 4.17 -5.99
N VAL A 32 -6.62 3.69 -6.87
CA VAL A 32 -5.19 3.55 -6.55
C VAL A 32 -4.51 4.89 -6.79
N ASP A 33 -3.98 5.50 -5.74
CA ASP A 33 -3.31 6.80 -5.81
C ASP A 33 -1.97 6.71 -6.55
N VAL A 34 -1.22 5.63 -6.30
CA VAL A 34 0.10 5.38 -6.90
C VAL A 34 0.21 3.95 -7.40
N ILE A 35 0.52 3.77 -8.69
CA ILE A 35 0.76 2.45 -9.26
C ILE A 35 2.25 2.12 -9.11
N CYS A 36 2.58 1.14 -8.28
CA CYS A 36 3.95 0.70 -8.03
C CYS A 36 4.00 -0.74 -7.48
N LEU A 37 5.18 -1.35 -7.51
CA LEU A 37 5.42 -2.62 -6.84
C LEU A 37 5.66 -2.39 -5.34
N ALA A 38 5.17 -3.28 -4.49
CA ALA A 38 5.44 -3.23 -3.05
C ALA A 38 6.95 -3.38 -2.71
N THR A 39 7.75 -3.86 -3.65
CA THR A 39 9.22 -4.00 -3.55
C THR A 39 9.99 -2.83 -4.17
N ASP A 40 9.30 -1.83 -4.71
CA ASP A 40 9.85 -0.62 -5.34
C ASP A 40 8.84 0.53 -5.17
N LEU A 41 8.65 0.96 -3.92
CA LEU A 41 7.67 1.98 -3.57
C LEU A 41 8.12 3.34 -4.08
N LYS A 42 7.22 4.06 -4.75
CA LYS A 42 7.47 5.41 -5.29
C LYS A 42 7.21 6.50 -4.26
N PHE A 43 7.70 6.28 -3.06
CA PHE A 43 7.57 7.19 -1.91
C PHE A 43 8.96 7.55 -1.37
N GLU A 44 9.05 8.75 -0.80
CA GLU A 44 10.27 9.24 -0.16
C GLU A 44 10.52 8.51 1.17
N ASP A 45 11.75 8.58 1.66
CA ASP A 45 12.11 8.01 2.95
C ASP A 45 11.34 8.69 4.09
N ARG A 46 10.75 7.90 5.00
CA ARG A 46 10.02 8.35 6.20
C ARG A 46 8.89 9.32 5.87
N GLN A 47 8.22 9.10 4.75
CA GLN A 47 7.04 9.84 4.31
C GLN A 47 5.79 9.46 5.13
N PHE A 48 5.69 8.24 5.67
CA PHE A 48 4.53 7.74 6.40
C PHE A 48 4.87 7.38 7.85
N ASP A 49 3.95 7.69 8.76
CA ASP A 49 4.06 7.28 10.17
C ASP A 49 3.62 5.82 10.39
N THR A 50 2.88 5.23 9.45
CA THR A 50 2.29 3.90 9.57
C THR A 50 2.04 3.30 8.19
N VAL A 51 2.41 2.03 8.02
CA VAL A 51 2.11 1.23 6.83
C VAL A 51 1.11 0.13 7.17
N LEU A 52 0.07 -0.02 6.33
CA LEU A 52 -0.93 -1.09 6.43
C LEU A 52 -0.90 -1.93 5.15
N ALA A 53 -0.62 -3.23 5.29
CA ALA A 53 -0.67 -4.19 4.20
C ALA A 53 -1.51 -5.40 4.62
N THR A 54 -2.71 -5.54 4.04
CA THR A 54 -3.63 -6.64 4.34
C THR A 54 -3.66 -7.62 3.17
N GLN A 55 -3.30 -8.88 3.40
CA GLN A 55 -3.31 -9.93 2.38
C GLN A 55 -2.47 -9.60 1.12
N VAL A 56 -1.35 -8.89 1.31
CA VAL A 56 -0.43 -8.50 0.22
C VAL A 56 0.82 -9.38 0.21
N LEU A 57 1.34 -9.70 1.39
CA LEU A 57 2.66 -10.32 1.56
C LEU A 57 2.74 -11.67 0.84
N GLU A 58 1.67 -12.47 0.86
CA GLU A 58 1.54 -13.76 0.17
C GLU A 58 1.61 -13.69 -1.36
N HIS A 59 1.47 -12.50 -1.94
CA HIS A 59 1.52 -12.27 -3.38
C HIS A 59 2.85 -11.67 -3.83
N VAL A 60 3.73 -11.30 -2.90
CA VAL A 60 5.03 -10.69 -3.20
C VAL A 60 6.12 -11.74 -3.14
N TYR A 61 6.82 -11.94 -4.26
CA TYR A 61 7.90 -12.93 -4.33
C TYR A 61 9.04 -12.62 -3.34
N ASP A 62 9.51 -11.37 -3.32
CA ASP A 62 10.54 -10.91 -2.38
C ASP A 62 9.92 -10.19 -1.17
N HIS A 63 9.48 -11.00 -0.21
CA HIS A 63 8.93 -10.54 1.06
C HIS A 63 9.88 -9.60 1.82
N HIS A 64 11.19 -9.83 1.74
CA HIS A 64 12.17 -9.02 2.45
C HIS A 64 12.34 -7.64 1.79
N ALA A 65 12.28 -7.55 0.46
CA ALA A 65 12.25 -6.26 -0.22
C ALA A 65 11.02 -5.45 0.16
N MET A 66 9.83 -6.07 0.22
CA MET A 66 8.62 -5.38 0.64
C MET A 66 8.71 -4.84 2.08
N ILE A 67 9.20 -5.65 3.03
CA ILE A 67 9.37 -5.22 4.43
C ILE A 67 10.37 -4.06 4.50
N ARG A 68 11.48 -4.12 3.75
CA ARG A 68 12.48 -3.04 3.70
C ARG A 68 11.91 -1.76 3.12
N GLU A 69 11.17 -1.84 2.03
CA GLU A 69 10.50 -0.68 1.43
C GLU A 69 9.46 -0.09 2.37
N SER A 70 8.65 -0.93 3.03
CA SER A 70 7.65 -0.51 4.01
C SER A 70 8.26 0.17 5.24
N TYR A 71 9.48 -0.21 5.64
CA TYR A 71 10.22 0.44 6.73
C TYR A 71 10.90 1.74 6.27
N ARG A 72 11.31 1.78 5.00
CA ARG A 72 11.98 2.95 4.41
C ARG A 72 11.02 4.11 4.27
N CYS A 73 9.83 3.86 3.73
CA CYS A 73 8.83 4.87 3.43
C CYS A 73 8.12 5.42 4.67
#